data_AF-A0A7D5LD43-F1
#
_entry.id   AF-A0A7D5LD43-F1
#
_cell.length_a   1.000
_cell.length_b   1.000
_cell.length_c   1.000
_cell.angle_alpha   90.00
_cell.angle_beta   90.00
_cell.angle_gamma   90.00
#
_symmetry.space_group_name_H-M   'P 1'
#
loop_
_entity.id
_entity.type
_entity.pdbx_description
1 polymer ?
#
loop_
_entity_poly.entity_id
_entity_poly.type
_entity_poly.pdbx_seq_one_letter_code
_entity_poly.pdbx_strand_id
1 'polypeptide(L)' 'MERVPAGLSSPRAKLVYLYLATHGAVTEDDLREGLGMKRISLYAILKTLRSGGFVTRDGDRYVLD' A
#
# COMPACT_ATOMS: atom_id res chain seq x y z
N MET A 1 11.12 11.72 -6.52
CA MET A 1 10.00 10.91 -7.03
C MET A 1 10.37 9.46 -6.81
N GLU A 2 9.72 8.79 -5.87
CA GLU A 2 9.93 7.36 -5.60
C GLU A 2 9.51 6.56 -6.84
N ARG A 3 10.35 5.63 -7.30
CA ARG A 3 10.03 4.79 -8.46
C ARG A 3 9.35 3.51 -7.99
N VAL A 4 8.21 3.19 -8.60
CA VAL A 4 7.48 1.95 -8.29
C VAL A 4 8.37 0.73 -8.61
N PRO A 5 8.52 -0.24 -7.68
CA PRO A 5 9.30 -1.45 -7.91
C PRO A 5 8.83 -2.21 -9.15
N ALA A 6 9.76 -2.70 -9.97
CA ALA A 6 9.45 -3.43 -11.20
C ALA A 6 8.66 -4.74 -10.94
N GLY A 7 8.79 -5.32 -9.74
CA GLY A 7 8.03 -6.50 -9.30
C GLY A 7 6.55 -6.24 -9.02
N LEU A 8 6.12 -4.97 -8.90
CA LEU A 8 4.71 -4.62 -8.78
C LEU A 8 4.06 -4.57 -10.17
N SER A 9 3.39 -5.63 -10.58
CA SER A 9 2.66 -5.65 -11.86
C SER A 9 1.24 -5.09 -11.75
N SER A 10 0.55 -5.35 -10.63
CA SER A 10 -0.85 -4.97 -10.40
C SER A 10 -1.02 -3.45 -10.31
N PRO A 11 -1.82 -2.80 -11.18
CA PRO A 11 -2.06 -1.35 -11.13
C PRO A 11 -2.56 -0.86 -9.76
N ARG A 12 -3.42 -1.64 -9.10
CA ARG A 12 -3.95 -1.28 -7.77
C ARG A 12 -2.88 -1.36 -6.69
N ALA A 13 -1.98 -2.34 -6.78
CA ALA A 13 -0.84 -2.42 -5.87
C ALA A 13 0.10 -1.22 -6.04
N LYS A 14 0.30 -0.75 -7.28
CA LYS A 14 1.09 0.46 -7.56
C LYS A 14 0.48 1.70 -6.92
N LEU A 15 -0.84 1.83 -6.98
CA LEU A 15 -1.54 2.96 -6.36
C LEU A 15 -1.37 2.97 -4.84
N VAL A 16 -1.53 1.82 -4.18
CA VAL A 16 -1.29 1.71 -2.73
C VAL A 16 0.16 2.05 -2.38
N TYR A 17 1.12 1.51 -3.13
CA TYR A 17 2.55 1.80 -2.94
C TYR A 17 2.86 3.29 -3.11
N LEU A 18 2.37 3.92 -4.18
CA LEU A 18 2.58 5.34 -4.44
C LEU A 18 1.92 6.24 -3.38
N TYR A 19 0.76 5.83 -2.87
CA TYR A 19 0.09 6.55 -1.80
C TYR A 19 0.97 6.57 -0.54
N LEU A 20 1.52 5.40 -0.15
CA LEU A 20 2.47 5.27 0.95
C LEU A 20 3.75 6.07 0.71
N ALA A 21 4.31 6.02 -0.52
CA ALA A 21 5.48 6.81 -0.89
C ALA A 21 5.25 8.33 -0.78
N THR A 22 4.00 8.78 -0.93
CA THR A 22 3.64 10.21 -0.89
C THR A 22 3.29 10.68 0.52
N HIS A 23 2.64 9.84 1.33
CA HIS A 23 2.10 10.22 2.64
C HIS A 23 2.89 9.64 3.83
N GLY A 24 3.82 8.71 3.58
CA GLY A 24 4.55 8.00 4.63
C GLY A 24 3.70 6.95 5.33
N ALA A 25 3.80 6.92 6.67
CA ALA A 25 3.07 5.96 7.51
C ALA A 25 1.58 6.34 7.62
N VAL A 26 0.71 5.53 7.03
CA VAL A 26 -0.75 5.79 7.01
C VAL A 26 -1.54 4.59 7.53
N THR A 27 -2.72 4.85 8.07
CA THR A 27 -3.62 3.82 8.56
C THR A 27 -4.34 3.11 7.41
N GLU A 28 -5.03 2.02 7.74
CA GLU A 28 -5.92 1.36 6.80
C GLU A 28 -7.07 2.28 6.33
N ASP A 29 -7.64 3.08 7.23
CA ASP A 29 -8.77 3.95 6.87
C ASP A 29 -8.31 5.09 5.95
N ASP A 30 -7.11 5.66 6.17
CA ASP A 30 -6.49 6.62 5.24
C ASP A 30 -6.37 6.04 3.82
N LEU A 31 -5.90 4.80 3.70
CA LEU A 31 -5.79 4.11 2.41
C LEU A 31 -7.14 3.85 1.76
N ARG A 32 -8.17 3.53 2.55
CA ARG A 32 -9.53 3.28 2.03
C ARG A 32 -10.18 4.55 1.52
N GLU A 33 -10.12 5.61 2.32
CA GLU A 33 -10.71 6.91 1.99
C GLU A 33 -9.93 7.58 0.86
N GLY A 34 -8.61 7.65 0.97
CA GLY A 34 -7.75 8.30 -0.02
C GLY A 34 -7.73 7.61 -1.38
N LEU A 35 -7.93 6.29 -1.44
CA LEU A 35 -7.93 5.54 -2.70
C LEU A 35 -9.33 5.06 -3.12
N GLY A 36 -10.38 5.39 -2.36
CA GLY A 36 -11.75 4.95 -2.63
C GLY A 36 -11.91 3.42 -2.73
N MET A 37 -11.12 2.66 -1.98
CA MET A 37 -11.08 1.20 -2.08
C MET A 37 -11.97 0.49 -1.05
N LYS A 38 -12.62 -0.59 -1.51
CA LYS A 38 -13.31 -1.53 -0.61
C LYS A 38 -12.28 -2.21 0.31
N ARG A 39 -12.66 -2.39 1.58
CA ARG A 39 -11.82 -2.99 2.63
C ARG A 39 -11.24 -4.35 2.23
N ILE A 40 -12.07 -5.23 1.65
CA ILE A 40 -11.67 -6.56 1.17
C ILE A 40 -10.57 -6.47 0.11
N SER A 41 -10.73 -5.58 -0.87
CA SER A 41 -9.75 -5.36 -1.93
C SER A 41 -8.44 -4.82 -1.37
N LEU A 42 -8.51 -3.85 -0.45
CA LEU A 42 -7.34 -3.26 0.18
C LEU A 42 -6.54 -4.32 0.96
N TYR A 43 -7.20 -5.14 1.78
CA TYR A 43 -6.52 -6.20 2.53
C TYR A 43 -5.82 -7.22 1.62
N ALA A 44 -6.44 -7.61 0.51
CA ALA A 44 -5.82 -8.52 -0.46
C ALA A 44 -4.55 -7.91 -1.07
N ILE A 45 -4.58 -6.60 -1.38
CA ILE A 45 -3.44 -5.86 -1.92
C ILE A 45 -2.34 -5.73 -0.85
N LEU A 46 -2.67 -5.27 0.35
CA LEU A 46 -1.71 -5.11 1.45
C LEU A 46 -1.05 -6.43 1.83
N LYS A 47 -1.82 -7.53 1.82
CA LYS A 47 -1.26 -8.88 2.01
C LYS A 47 -0.23 -9.21 0.93
N THR A 48 -0.56 -8.96 -0.34
CA THR A 48 0.36 -9.19 -1.46
C THR A 48 1.63 -8.34 -1.35
N LEU A 49 1.48 -7.05 -1.04
CA LEU A 49 2.61 -6.13 -0.89
C LEU A 49 3.54 -6.53 0.26
N ARG A 50 2.97 -6.93 1.39
CA ARG A 50 3.72 -7.43 2.55
C ARG A 50 4.45 -8.73 2.24
N SER A 51 3.78 -9.67 1.58
CA SER A 51 4.40 -10.93 1.16
C SER A 51 5.52 -10.73 0.13
N GLY A 52 5.47 -9.65 -0.65
CA GLY A 52 6.53 -9.27 -1.58
C GLY A 52 7.64 -8.41 -0.97
N GLY A 53 7.57 -8.07 0.32
CA GLY A 53 8.56 -7.20 0.98
C GLY A 53 8.54 -5.75 0.48
N PHE A 54 7.39 -5.26 0.02
CA PHE A 54 7.26 -3.88 -0.48
C PHE A 54 6.72 -2.91 0.57
N VAL A 55 6.01 -3.43 1.57
CA VAL A 55 5.41 -2.66 2.66
C VAL A 55 5.47 -3.47 3.94
N THR A 56 5.61 -2.78 5.06
CA THR A 56 5.58 -3.36 6.41
C THR A 56 4.43 -2.73 7.21
N ARG A 57 3.92 -3.48 8.19
CA ARG A 57 2.90 -2.98 9.12
C ARG A 57 3.59 -2.56 10.41
N ASP A 58 3.49 -1.28 10.74
CA ASP A 58 3.97 -0.69 11.99
C ASP A 58 2.76 -0.31 12.85
N GLY A 59 2.43 -1.18 13.82
CA GLY A 59 1.21 -1.05 14.62
C GLY A 59 -0.07 -1.09 13.78
N ASP A 60 -0.79 0.03 13.76
CA ASP A 60 -2.01 0.25 12.97
C ASP A 60 -1.75 0.89 11.60
N ARG A 61 -0.49 1.22 11.29
CA ARG A 61 -0.07 1.87 10.06
C ARG A 61 0.65 0.92 9.10
N TYR A 62 0.66 1.32 7.84
CA TYR A 62 1.47 0.72 6.80
C TYR A 62 2.53 1.72 6.37
N VAL A 63 3.74 1.22 6.14
CA VAL A 63 4.92 1.97 5.67
C VAL A 63 5.58 1.21 4.53
N LEU A 64 6.37 1.90 3.72
CA LEU A 64 7.28 1.21 2.78
C LEU A 64 8.36 0.46 3.58
N ASP A 65 8.78 -0.67 3.05
CA ASP A 65 9.92 -1.44 3.59
C ASP A 65 11.27 -0.81 3.19
#